data_AF-A0A3S1QLA4-F1
#
_entry.id   AF-A0A3S1QLA4-F1
#
_cell.length_a   1.000
_cell.length_b   1.000
_cell.length_c   1.000
_cell.angle_alpha   90.00
_cell.angle_beta   90.00
_cell.angle_gamma   90.00
#
_symmetry.space_group_name_H-M   'P 1'
#
loop_
_entity.id
_entity.type
_entity.pdbx_description
1 polymer ?
#
loop_
_entity_poly.entity_id
_entity_poly.type
_entity_poly.pdbx_seq_one_letter_code
_entity_poly.pdbx_strand_id
1 'polypeptide(L)' 'MSQASVRRKPNDQPALLDTELEHLPPELRWREWMGRVEAVIFSASEPVPREVLARVVGRSCNLDLVIDDIRAELAGRPYE' A
#
# COMPACT_ATOMS: atom_id res chain seq x y z
N MET A 1 10.42 -36.56 3.58
CA MET A 1 9.55 -36.50 2.39
C MET A 1 8.62 -35.31 2.56
N SER A 2 9.13 -34.12 2.25
CA SER A 2 8.79 -33.33 1.05
C SER A 2 7.76 -32.26 1.40
N GLN A 3 8.25 -31.13 1.93
CA GLN A 3 7.46 -29.89 1.97
C GLN A 3 7.29 -29.41 0.53
N ALA A 4 6.07 -29.49 0.02
CA ALA A 4 5.71 -28.89 -1.26
C ALA A 4 5.73 -27.37 -1.09
N SER A 5 6.85 -26.76 -1.44
CA SER A 5 6.96 -25.32 -1.61
C SER A 5 5.99 -24.91 -2.71
N VAL A 6 4.83 -24.35 -2.32
CA VAL A 6 3.93 -23.67 -3.26
C VAL A 6 4.70 -22.46 -3.76
N ARG A 7 5.34 -22.62 -4.92
CA ARG A 7 5.92 -21.53 -5.68
C ARG A 7 4.74 -20.68 -6.17
N ARG A 8 4.35 -19.69 -5.35
CA ARG A 8 3.37 -18.67 -5.78
C ARG A 8 3.93 -18.05 -7.06
N LYS A 9 3.22 -18.27 -8.16
CA LYS A 9 3.48 -17.58 -9.42
C LYS A 9 3.43 -16.07 -9.14
N PRO A 10 4.30 -15.25 -9.75
CA PRO A 10 4.21 -13.81 -9.60
C PRO A 10 2.90 -13.33 -10.23
N ASN A 11 1.91 -13.12 -9.37
CA ASN A 11 0.78 -12.20 -9.50
C ASN A 11 0.24 -11.96 -10.94
N ASP A 12 -0.30 -12.99 -11.56
CA ASP A 12 -1.16 -12.89 -12.75
C ASP A 12 -2.61 -12.58 -12.32
N GLN A 13 -2.75 -11.73 -11.30
CA GLN A 13 -4.05 -11.15 -10.97
C GLN A 13 -4.24 -10.02 -11.98
N PRO A 14 -5.31 -10.05 -12.80
CA PRO A 14 -5.54 -9.01 -13.78
C PRO A 14 -5.46 -7.64 -13.10
N ALA A 15 -5.05 -6.61 -13.85
CA ALA A 15 -4.96 -5.23 -13.38
C ALA A 15 -6.36 -4.68 -12.99
N LEU A 16 -6.91 -5.20 -11.89
CA LEU A 16 -8.22 -4.85 -11.32
C LEU A 16 -8.12 -3.56 -10.50
N LEU A 17 -6.90 -3.18 -10.11
CA LEU A 17 -6.63 -1.99 -9.34
C LEU A 17 -5.92 -0.96 -10.22
N ASP A 18 -6.60 0.16 -10.51
CA ASP A 18 -5.95 1.35 -11.04
C ASP A 18 -5.13 2.00 -9.92
N THR A 19 -3.82 1.75 -9.93
CA THR A 19 -2.87 2.36 -8.99
C THR A 19 -2.40 3.73 -9.46
N GLU A 20 -2.44 4.02 -10.75
CA GLU A 20 -1.89 5.26 -11.29
C GLU A 20 -2.83 6.44 -11.03
N LEU A 21 -4.16 6.20 -11.05
CA LEU A 21 -5.18 7.19 -10.69
C LEU A 21 -4.98 8.52 -11.45
N GLU A 22 -4.55 8.43 -12.71
CA GLU A 22 -4.20 9.60 -13.52
C GLU A 22 -5.39 10.53 -13.77
N HIS A 23 -6.61 9.98 -13.67
CA HIS A 23 -7.87 10.69 -13.80
C HIS A 23 -8.19 11.58 -12.59
N LEU A 24 -7.53 11.39 -11.44
CA LEU A 24 -7.72 12.22 -10.25
C LEU A 24 -6.78 13.43 -10.24
N PRO A 25 -7.22 14.58 -9.70
CA PRO A 25 -6.33 15.66 -9.28
C PRO A 25 -5.24 15.16 -8.31
N PRO A 26 -4.05 15.78 -8.28
CA PRO A 26 -2.92 15.32 -7.47
C PRO A 26 -3.25 15.12 -5.99
N GLU A 27 -4.02 16.02 -5.38
CA GLU A 27 -4.37 15.98 -3.96
C GLU A 27 -5.29 14.80 -3.64
N LEU A 28 -6.25 14.50 -4.52
CA LEU A 28 -7.16 13.36 -4.36
C LEU A 28 -6.44 12.04 -4.64
N ARG A 29 -5.54 12.02 -5.62
CA ARG A 29 -4.66 10.89 -5.90
C ARG A 29 -3.80 10.54 -4.69
N TRP A 30 -3.20 11.56 -4.07
CA TRP A 30 -2.39 11.40 -2.87
C TRP A 30 -3.18 10.79 -1.71
N ARG A 31 -4.37 11.35 -1.44
CA ARG A 31 -5.27 10.83 -0.40
C ARG A 31 -5.67 9.37 -0.62
N GLU A 32 -5.98 9.01 -1.86
CA GLU A 32 -6.33 7.63 -2.22
C GLU A 32 -5.12 6.68 -2.02
N TRP A 33 -3.91 7.10 -2.39
CA TRP A 33 -2.70 6.33 -2.10
C TRP A 33 -2.45 6.17 -0.60
N MET A 34 -2.58 7.24 0.20
CA MET A 34 -2.49 7.17 1.65
C MET A 34 -3.50 6.18 2.23
N GLY A 35 -4.78 6.29 1.86
CA GLY A 35 -5.84 5.41 2.36
C GLY A 35 -5.62 3.95 2.01
N ARG A 36 -5.09 3.64 0.81
CA ARG A 36 -4.75 2.26 0.43
C ARG A 36 -3.59 1.70 1.24
N VAL A 37 -2.53 2.48 1.41
CA VAL A 37 -1.36 2.07 2.22
C VAL A 37 -1.78 1.84 3.67
N GLU A 38 -2.55 2.78 4.24
CA GLU A 38 -3.09 2.65 5.59
C GLU A 38 -3.97 1.41 5.73
N ALA A 39 -4.89 1.16 4.79
CA ALA A 39 -5.76 -0.02 4.82
C ALA A 39 -4.98 -1.34 4.80
N VAL A 40 -3.90 -1.42 4.01
CA VAL A 40 -3.02 -2.60 3.96
C VAL A 40 -2.30 -2.79 5.31
N ILE A 41 -1.75 -1.72 5.89
CA ILE A 41 -1.06 -1.76 7.18
C ILE A 41 -2.04 -2.15 8.29
N PHE A 42 -3.20 -1.51 8.34
CA PHE A 42 -4.24 -1.74 9.35
C PHE A 42 -4.74 -3.19 9.34
N SER A 43 -4.85 -3.80 8.15
CA SER A 43 -5.34 -5.17 8.01
C SER A 43 -4.26 -6.23 8.27
N ALA A 44 -2.98 -5.86 8.33
CA ALA A 44 -1.88 -6.81 8.46
C ALA A 44 -1.65 -7.22 9.91
N SER A 45 -1.50 -8.53 10.14
CA SER A 45 -1.15 -9.07 11.47
C SER A 45 0.36 -9.09 11.74
N GLU A 46 1.18 -8.79 10.73
CA GLU A 46 2.64 -8.75 10.78
C GLU A 46 3.15 -7.50 10.05
N PRO A 47 4.38 -7.02 10.33
CA PRO A 47 4.96 -5.88 9.62
C PRO A 47 4.94 -6.06 8.10
N VAL A 48 4.39 -5.09 7.38
CA VAL A 48 4.25 -5.16 5.92
C VAL A 48 5.54 -4.71 5.22
N PRO A 49 6.14 -5.55 4.36
CA PRO A 49 7.31 -5.15 3.57
C PRO A 49 6.97 -4.03 2.57
N ARG A 50 7.96 -3.16 2.28
CA ARG A 50 7.78 -2.03 1.34
C ARG A 50 7.33 -2.49 -0.05
N GLU A 51 7.80 -3.64 -0.50
CA GLU A 51 7.49 -4.21 -1.82
C GLU A 51 6.02 -4.59 -1.94
N VAL A 52 5.32 -4.81 -0.82
CA VAL A 52 3.88 -5.05 -0.78
C VAL A 52 3.13 -3.73 -0.89
N LEU A 53 3.53 -2.71 -0.12
CA LEU A 53 2.92 -1.38 -0.18
C LEU A 53 3.09 -0.71 -1.55
N ALA A 54 4.23 -0.91 -2.20
CA ALA A 54 4.50 -0.39 -3.54
C ALA A 54 3.52 -0.91 -4.61
N ARG A 55 2.80 -2.02 -4.36
CA ARG A 55 1.82 -2.59 -5.30
C ARG A 55 0.46 -1.90 -5.26
N VAL A 56 0.20 -1.04 -4.26
CA VAL A 56 -1.10 -0.35 -4.12
C VAL A 56 -1.04 1.14 -4.44
N VAL A 57 0.14 1.63 -4.80
CA VAL A 57 0.41 3.02 -5.22
C VAL A 57 0.92 3.07 -6.65
N GLY A 58 0.83 4.25 -7.27
CA GLY A 58 1.31 4.43 -8.64
C GLY A 58 2.83 4.46 -8.75
N ARG A 59 3.36 4.22 -9.95
CA ARG A 59 4.83 4.13 -10.20
C ARG A 59 5.60 5.40 -9.89
N SER A 60 4.94 6.56 -9.98
CA SER A 60 5.53 7.86 -9.65
C SER A 60 5.34 8.26 -8.18
N CYS A 61 4.70 7.42 -7.36
CA CYS A 61 4.47 7.69 -5.95
C CYS A 61 5.77 7.57 -5.15
N ASN A 62 6.06 8.56 -4.31
CA ASN A 62 7.09 8.43 -3.29
C ASN A 62 6.46 7.79 -2.04
N LEU A 63 6.70 6.49 -1.87
CA LEU A 63 6.13 5.70 -0.78
C LEU A 63 6.56 6.21 0.62
N ASP A 64 7.78 6.73 0.77
CA ASP A 64 8.25 7.20 2.07
C ASP A 64 7.49 8.44 2.53
N LEU A 65 7.18 9.37 1.61
CA LEU A 65 6.35 10.54 1.91
C LEU A 65 4.91 10.16 2.27
N VAL A 66 4.34 9.15 1.61
CA VAL A 66 3.00 8.63 1.97
C VAL A 66 3.01 8.05 3.39
N ILE A 67 4.05 7.29 3.75
CA ILE A 67 4.18 6.71 5.10
C ILE A 67 4.37 7.81 6.15
N ASP A 68 5.16 8.84 5.85
CA ASP A 68 5.38 9.97 6.76
C ASP A 68 4.10 10.77 6.98
N ASP A 69 3.31 11.02 5.93
CA ASP A 69 2.00 11.70 6.07
C ASP A 69 1.02 10.87 6.90
N ILE A 70 0.94 9.54 6.67
CA ILE A 70 0.13 8.66 7.53
C ILE A 70 0.59 8.78 8.98
N ARG A 71 1.89 8.66 9.26
CA ARG A 71 2.42 8.81 10.63
C ARG A 71 2.07 10.16 11.25
N ALA A 72 2.11 11.24 10.49
CA ALA A 72 1.78 12.58 10.95
C ALA A 72 0.30 12.71 11.32
N GLU A 73 -0.62 12.14 10.52
CA GLU A 73 -2.05 12.12 10.83
C GLU A 73 -2.37 11.34 12.11
N LEU A 74 -1.58 10.28 12.37
CA LEU A 74 -1.75 9.44 13.54
C LEU A 74 -1.10 9.98 14.82
N ALA A 75 -0.05 10.80 14.70
CA ALA A 75 0.66 11.36 15.86
C ALA A 75 -0.24 12.20 16.78
N GLY A 76 -1.37 12.72 16.27
CA GLY A 76 -2.36 13.47 17.05
C GLY A 76 -3.39 12.62 17.80
N ARG A 77 -3.36 11.28 17.65
CA ARG A 77 -4.30 10.36 18.29
C ARG A 77 -3.51 9.28 19.03
N PRO A 78 -3.40 9.35 20.38
CA PRO A 78 -2.83 8.23 21.11
C PRO A 78 -3.69 7.00 20.82
N TYR A 79 -3.07 5.97 20.26
CA TYR A 79 -3.69 4.67 20.11
C TYR A 79 -3.73 4.00 21.48
N GLU A 80 -4.88 4.08 22.15
CA GLU A 80 -5.22 3.29 23.34
C GLU A 80 -5.90 1.97 22.97
#